data_AF-A0A517Z2W0-F1
#
_entry.id   AF-A0A517Z2W0-F1
#
_cell.length_a   1.000
_cell.length_b   1.000
_cell.length_c   1.000
_cell.angle_alpha   90.00
_cell.angle_beta   90.00
_cell.angle_gamma   90.00
#
_symmetry.space_group_name_H-M   'P 1'
#
loop_
_entity.id
_entity.type
_entity.pdbx_description
1 polymer ?
#
loop_
_entity_poly.entity_id
_entity_poly.type
_entity_poly.pdbx_seq_one_letter_code
_entity_poly.pdbx_strand_id
1 'polypeptide(L)'
;MRVPHHSSASARVALALLILFALTPSLHAQNNNQGNVAGISVDASGVVHPAQLKPESAALVKQRQQAFVSERLSEDLATFSNCRKLSLVALEAAVAAALEQGKELPDDVKYLAGLQRIDYVFVDLEGQDLVIAGPAEGFAPDPGGAMRGLTTGRPTLALEDLIVILQSAARGRISIGCSIDPEPDRLAKMQNYIRQNSSATTPAGAARRYRNMAQILGQQNVSVWGVPEDSHFAQVLVAADFRMKRIGLGVDRSGVREIRSHLSLLRPNGNSLQRWWFVPHYSGVHADDDRTAFYLEGPRCKLLAQEEISDASGIRSDAATTRESTEAFARNFSNHFEELAEVSPVFAQLQGLFDLAVTGRSSASIGCRSGWPTFLDRSDSLAASYPVPRSVPSETMFRRGGRGVVLGLIGGVTLNPRSVLGEVNVGGEEAAAAVGLRGRSLRTDTVPRDRWWWTDHAVWCDMASRDAIESSPAASGGPQSFDMPSRAGRGLNVSTNFDIQEVSFLPGFLPHPAASRRVGRNARLC
;
A
#
# COMPACT_ATOMS: atom_id res chain seq x y z
N MET A 1 14.62 76.07 64.67
CA MET A 1 13.56 76.84 64.00
C MET A 1 13.67 76.56 62.50
N ARG A 2 12.58 76.08 61.88
CA ARG A 2 12.35 75.74 60.46
C ARG A 2 13.09 74.54 59.83
N VAL A 3 12.25 73.55 59.47
CA VAL A 3 12.44 72.52 58.43
C VAL A 3 12.32 73.19 57.05
N PRO A 4 12.87 72.61 55.96
CA PRO A 4 11.98 71.88 55.05
C PRO A 4 12.53 70.55 54.51
N HIS A 5 11.58 69.75 54.06
CA HIS A 5 11.65 68.39 53.51
C HIS A 5 12.55 68.21 52.29
N HIS A 6 13.11 67.00 52.12
CA HIS A 6 12.71 66.14 50.99
C HIS A 6 13.00 64.66 51.30
N SER A 7 11.95 63.86 51.15
CA SER A 7 11.87 62.42 51.34
C SER A 7 12.39 61.64 50.13
N SER A 8 12.98 60.50 50.46
CA SER A 8 13.48 59.39 49.65
C SER A 8 12.47 58.78 48.66
N ALA A 9 12.96 58.27 47.54
CA ALA A 9 12.48 57.00 46.99
C ALA A 9 13.57 56.32 46.14
N SER A 10 14.02 55.20 46.71
CA SER A 10 14.92 54.15 46.28
C SER A 10 14.59 53.49 44.92
N ALA A 11 15.59 52.73 44.46
CA ALA A 11 15.48 51.50 43.68
C ALA A 11 15.38 51.64 42.16
N ARG A 12 16.49 51.28 41.50
CA ARG A 12 16.60 50.40 40.31
C ARG A 12 17.88 50.78 39.57
N VAL A 13 18.93 49.95 39.67
CA VAL A 13 19.80 49.48 38.57
C VAL A 13 20.85 48.57 39.24
N ALA A 14 20.48 47.31 39.43
CA ALA A 14 21.41 46.22 39.69
C ALA A 14 20.72 44.93 39.21
N LEU A 15 20.52 44.83 37.90
CA LEU A 15 19.98 43.64 37.25
C LEU A 15 20.76 43.42 35.95
N ALA A 16 21.95 42.83 36.08
CA ALA A 16 22.65 42.17 34.99
C ALA A 16 23.68 41.23 35.62
N LEU A 17 23.74 40.00 35.12
CA LEU A 17 24.66 38.92 35.52
C LEU A 17 24.33 38.16 36.81
N LEU A 18 23.25 37.35 36.82
CA LEU A 18 23.32 36.00 37.44
C LEU A 18 22.10 35.09 37.21
N ILE A 19 21.50 35.04 36.01
CA ILE A 19 20.59 33.93 35.64
C ILE A 19 20.74 33.68 34.13
N LEU A 20 21.73 32.87 33.75
CA LEU A 20 21.85 32.35 32.38
C LEU A 20 22.39 30.92 32.38
N PHE A 21 21.80 30.05 33.20
CA PHE A 21 21.97 28.60 33.05
C PHE A 21 20.69 27.92 33.57
N ALA A 22 20.19 26.96 32.79
CA ALA A 22 19.01 26.14 33.01
C ALA A 22 17.65 26.78 32.67
N LEU A 23 17.28 26.68 31.39
CA LEU A 23 15.96 26.24 30.88
C LEU A 23 15.91 26.53 29.37
N THR A 24 16.65 25.75 28.58
CA THR A 24 16.30 25.58 27.17
C THR A 24 15.18 24.56 27.10
N PRO A 25 13.92 24.94 26.84
CA PRO A 25 12.95 23.94 26.42
C PRO A 25 13.47 23.34 25.12
N SER A 26 13.63 22.02 25.09
CA SER A 26 13.80 21.27 23.86
C SER A 26 12.59 21.55 22.99
N LEU A 27 12.72 22.53 22.09
CA LEU A 27 11.79 22.75 21.00
C LEU A 27 11.86 21.48 20.15
N HIS A 28 10.96 20.54 20.44
CA HIS A 28 10.55 19.56 19.46
C HIS A 28 10.04 20.38 18.27
N ALA A 29 10.80 20.38 17.19
CA ALA A 29 10.30 20.84 15.91
C ALA A 29 9.11 19.92 15.57
N GLN A 30 7.90 20.35 15.93
CA GLN A 30 6.68 19.77 15.39
C GLN A 30 6.74 20.00 13.90
N ASN A 31 7.16 18.95 13.19
CA ASN A 31 7.18 18.92 11.75
C ASN A 31 5.73 18.98 11.29
N ASN A 32 5.28 20.17 10.92
CA ASN A 32 3.90 20.47 10.47
C ASN A 32 3.51 19.77 9.14
N ASN A 33 4.37 18.85 8.66
CA ASN A 33 4.18 18.00 7.49
C ASN A 33 3.48 16.66 7.81
N GLN A 34 3.15 16.36 9.07
CA GLN A 34 2.39 15.15 9.43
C GLN A 34 0.96 15.10 8.84
N GLY A 35 0.52 16.15 8.14
CA GLY A 35 -0.81 16.22 7.52
C GLY A 35 -0.95 15.55 6.15
N ASN A 36 0.17 15.24 5.46
CA ASN A 36 0.14 14.64 4.12
C ASN A 36 0.77 13.25 4.13
N VAL A 37 -0.05 12.21 4.03
CA VAL A 37 0.40 10.81 3.94
C VAL A 37 -0.14 10.22 2.65
N ALA A 38 0.70 9.50 1.90
CA ALA A 38 0.28 8.75 0.71
C ALA A 38 -0.49 9.58 -0.36
N GLY A 39 -0.26 10.90 -0.42
CA GLY A 39 -0.94 11.80 -1.36
C GLY A 39 -2.34 12.24 -0.95
N ILE A 40 -2.78 11.95 0.28
CA ILE A 40 -3.99 12.50 0.89
C ILE A 40 -3.65 13.42 2.07
N SER A 41 -4.57 14.32 2.39
CA SER A 41 -4.59 15.10 3.62
C SER A 41 -5.89 14.85 4.38
N VAL A 42 -5.81 14.71 5.69
CA VAL A 42 -6.99 14.54 6.56
C VAL A 42 -7.16 15.78 7.42
N ASP A 43 -8.33 16.43 7.31
CA ASP A 43 -8.61 17.64 8.08
C ASP A 43 -9.00 17.33 9.54
N ALA A 44 -9.17 18.38 10.35
CA ALA A 44 -9.51 18.25 11.77
C ALA A 44 -10.86 17.55 12.03
N SER A 45 -11.74 17.46 11.03
CA SER A 45 -13.01 16.72 11.11
C SER A 45 -12.90 15.26 10.64
N GLY A 46 -11.70 14.85 10.18
CA GLY A 46 -11.45 13.53 9.63
C GLY A 46 -11.88 13.39 8.18
N VAL A 47 -12.09 14.49 7.44
CA VAL A 47 -12.43 14.42 6.02
C VAL A 47 -11.15 14.29 5.20
N VAL A 48 -11.13 13.30 4.29
CA VAL A 48 -10.02 13.01 3.40
C VAL A 48 -10.12 13.88 2.15
N HIS A 49 -9.02 14.54 1.79
CA HIS A 49 -8.86 15.32 0.57
C HIS A 49 -7.58 14.92 -0.16
N PRO A 50 -7.47 15.14 -1.49
CA PRO A 50 -6.17 15.07 -2.16
C PRO A 50 -5.19 16.06 -1.54
N ALA A 51 -3.95 15.63 -1.28
CA ALA A 51 -2.92 16.49 -0.72
C ALA A 51 -2.65 17.67 -1.67
N GLN A 52 -2.80 18.89 -1.15
CA GLN A 52 -2.48 20.11 -1.89
C GLN A 52 -1.02 20.48 -1.66
N LEU A 53 -0.15 19.99 -2.55
CA LEU A 53 1.27 20.33 -2.50
C LEU A 53 1.50 21.69 -3.17
N LYS A 54 2.24 22.56 -2.49
CA LYS A 54 2.70 23.81 -3.11
C LYS A 54 3.72 23.45 -4.20
N PRO A 55 3.61 24.03 -5.41
CA PRO A 55 4.60 23.81 -6.45
C PRO A 55 5.96 24.32 -5.97
N GLU A 56 6.93 23.41 -5.92
CA GLU A 56 8.32 23.69 -5.57
C GLU A 56 9.20 23.46 -6.80
N SER A 57 10.23 24.28 -7.00
CA SER A 57 11.13 24.09 -8.13
C SER A 57 11.94 22.81 -7.97
N ALA A 58 12.15 22.06 -9.05
CA ALA A 58 12.93 20.82 -9.03
C ALA A 58 14.35 21.02 -8.49
N ALA A 59 14.95 22.20 -8.71
CA ALA A 59 16.27 22.54 -8.19
C ALA A 59 16.29 22.62 -6.65
N LEU A 60 15.28 23.26 -6.04
CA LEU A 60 15.15 23.35 -4.59
C LEU A 60 14.90 21.98 -3.95
N VAL A 61 14.01 21.19 -4.55
CA VAL A 61 13.76 19.81 -4.11
C VAL A 61 15.06 19.00 -4.12
N LYS A 62 15.80 19.05 -5.23
CA LYS A 62 17.09 18.34 -5.37
C LYS A 62 18.11 18.80 -4.34
N GLN A 63 18.24 20.11 -4.12
CA GLN A 63 19.17 20.67 -3.13
C GLN A 63 18.84 20.18 -1.71
N ARG A 64 17.56 20.18 -1.33
CA ARG A 64 17.10 19.68 -0.03
C ARG A 64 17.34 18.19 0.14
N GLN A 65 17.09 17.41 -0.91
CA GLN A 65 17.37 15.97 -0.92
C GLN A 65 18.87 15.69 -0.76
N GLN A 66 19.73 16.44 -1.46
CA GLN A 66 21.18 16.30 -1.33
C GLN A 66 21.67 16.63 0.09
N ALA A 67 21.16 17.72 0.69
CA ALA A 67 21.48 18.08 2.06
C ALA A 67 21.05 16.98 3.05
N PHE A 68 19.82 16.47 2.90
CA PHE A 68 19.32 15.35 3.71
C PHE A 68 20.24 14.13 3.63
N VAL A 69 20.64 13.73 2.42
CA VAL A 69 21.52 12.57 2.22
C VAL A 69 22.87 12.79 2.89
N SER A 70 23.52 13.94 2.65
CA SER A 70 24.85 14.22 3.20
C SER A 70 24.88 14.33 4.73
N GLU A 71 23.77 14.76 5.34
CA GLU A 71 23.70 14.98 6.79
C GLU A 71 23.21 13.76 7.55
N ARG A 72 22.32 12.95 6.94
CA ARG A 72 21.56 11.92 7.67
C ARG A 72 21.83 10.49 7.22
N LEU A 73 22.39 10.27 6.03
CA LEU A 73 22.65 8.93 5.50
C LEU A 73 24.15 8.67 5.38
N SER A 74 24.57 7.43 5.66
CA SER A 74 25.91 6.95 5.32
C SER A 74 26.03 6.66 3.82
N GLU A 75 27.26 6.62 3.30
CA GLU A 75 27.55 6.32 1.89
C GLU A 75 26.99 4.94 1.46
N ASP A 76 27.20 3.92 2.30
CA ASP A 76 26.65 2.57 2.11
C ASP A 76 25.12 2.58 1.97
N LEU A 77 24.44 3.41 2.77
CA LEU A 77 22.98 3.49 2.82
C LEU A 77 22.40 4.26 1.62
N ALA A 78 23.09 5.34 1.24
CA ALA A 78 22.74 6.17 0.10
C ALA A 78 22.85 5.41 -1.24
N THR A 79 23.70 4.39 -1.29
CA THR A 79 23.91 3.56 -2.48
C THR A 79 22.70 2.68 -2.78
N PHE A 80 22.34 2.59 -4.06
CA PHE A 80 21.31 1.68 -4.55
C PHE A 80 21.77 0.21 -4.46
N SER A 81 20.89 -0.67 -3.98
CA SER A 81 21.11 -2.10 -3.89
C SER A 81 19.86 -2.85 -4.35
N ASN A 82 20.05 -3.82 -5.26
CA ASN A 82 18.98 -4.74 -5.67
C ASN A 82 18.58 -5.72 -4.55
N CYS A 83 19.44 -5.90 -3.54
CA CYS A 83 19.23 -6.85 -2.46
C CYS A 83 19.89 -6.35 -1.16
N ARG A 84 19.20 -5.47 -0.44
CA ARG A 84 19.55 -5.11 0.93
C ARG A 84 18.83 -6.05 1.88
N LYS A 85 19.58 -6.60 2.84
CA LYS A 85 19.10 -7.58 3.82
C LYS A 85 19.02 -6.93 5.19
N LEU A 86 17.96 -7.24 5.91
CA LEU A 86 17.69 -6.70 7.25
C LEU A 86 17.40 -7.86 8.19
N SER A 87 18.19 -7.96 9.26
CA SER A 87 17.92 -8.84 10.39
C SER A 87 16.86 -8.21 11.29
N LEU A 88 15.72 -8.86 11.47
CA LEU A 88 14.67 -8.34 12.34
C LEU A 88 15.06 -8.40 13.82
N VAL A 89 15.86 -9.40 14.23
CA VAL A 89 16.37 -9.49 15.61
C VAL A 89 17.38 -8.39 15.91
N ALA A 90 18.31 -8.13 14.98
CA ALA A 90 19.30 -7.08 15.19
C ALA A 90 18.69 -5.68 15.09
N LEU A 91 17.70 -5.49 14.20
CA LEU A 91 16.89 -4.28 14.15
C LEU A 91 16.17 -4.08 15.50
N GLU A 92 15.68 -5.17 16.09
CA GLU A 92 15.05 -5.12 17.39
C GLU A 92 15.97 -4.64 18.50
N ALA A 93 17.16 -5.22 18.58
CA ALA A 93 18.18 -4.79 19.51
C ALA A 93 18.57 -3.31 19.30
N ALA A 94 18.68 -2.86 18.04
CA ALA A 94 19.03 -1.47 17.72
C ALA A 94 17.96 -0.47 18.19
N VAL A 95 16.67 -0.78 17.97
CA VAL A 95 15.56 0.04 18.42
C VAL A 95 15.47 0.05 19.96
N ALA A 96 15.60 -1.11 20.61
CA ALA A 96 15.59 -1.21 22.07
C ALA A 96 16.72 -0.38 22.70
N ALA A 97 17.94 -0.47 22.16
CA ALA A 97 19.08 0.30 22.64
C ALA A 97 18.88 1.82 22.48
N ALA A 98 18.28 2.26 21.37
CA ALA A 98 17.98 3.67 21.15
C ALA A 98 16.92 4.19 22.13
N LEU A 99 15.88 3.39 22.38
CA LEU A 99 14.83 3.71 23.35
C LEU A 99 15.35 3.78 24.78
N GLU A 100 16.19 2.83 25.21
CA GLU A 100 16.82 2.85 26.54
C GLU A 100 17.68 4.08 26.77
N GLN A 101 18.30 4.59 25.70
CA GLN A 101 19.11 5.82 25.74
C GLN A 101 18.27 7.10 25.63
N GLY A 102 16.96 7.00 25.42
CA GLY A 102 16.07 8.15 25.19
C GLY A 102 16.43 8.96 23.94
N LYS A 103 17.10 8.33 22.96
CA LYS A 103 17.52 8.99 21.72
C LYS A 103 16.42 8.86 20.67
N GLU A 104 16.35 9.86 19.79
CA GLU A 104 15.55 9.75 18.59
C GLU A 104 16.06 8.60 17.72
N LEU A 105 15.15 7.80 17.15
CA LEU A 105 15.52 6.75 16.21
C LEU A 105 16.20 7.36 14.98
N PRO A 106 17.37 6.82 14.57
CA PRO A 106 18.01 7.21 13.32
C PRO A 106 17.11 6.96 12.09
N ASP A 107 17.32 7.72 11.02
CA ASP A 107 16.49 7.62 9.81
C ASP A 107 16.65 6.27 9.10
N ASP A 108 17.83 5.63 9.18
CA ASP A 108 18.02 4.30 8.64
C ASP A 108 17.11 3.27 9.35
N VAL A 109 16.96 3.37 10.66
CA VAL A 109 16.04 2.52 11.45
C VAL A 109 14.58 2.83 11.12
N LYS A 110 14.18 4.10 11.10
CA LYS A 110 12.79 4.52 10.83
C LYS A 110 12.28 4.05 9.47
N TYR A 111 13.14 4.04 8.46
CA TYR A 111 12.80 3.73 7.07
C TYR A 111 13.45 2.43 6.57
N LEU A 112 13.69 1.48 7.48
CA LEU A 112 14.14 0.11 7.19
C LEU A 112 15.28 0.07 6.18
N ALA A 113 16.32 0.87 6.45
CA ALA A 113 17.51 1.03 5.64
C ALA A 113 17.20 1.32 4.16
N GLY A 114 16.14 2.06 3.86
CA GLY A 114 15.73 2.41 2.50
C GLY A 114 15.10 1.26 1.71
N LEU A 115 14.73 0.15 2.35
CA LEU A 115 14.06 -0.98 1.72
C LEU A 115 12.73 -0.54 1.10
N GLN A 116 12.46 -0.90 -0.14
CA GLN A 116 11.30 -0.41 -0.90
C GLN A 116 10.17 -1.44 -1.04
N ARG A 117 10.52 -2.72 -1.02
CA ARG A 117 9.60 -3.87 -1.03
C ARG A 117 10.34 -5.11 -0.49
N ILE A 118 9.60 -6.17 -0.17
CA ILE A 118 10.19 -7.43 0.28
C ILE A 118 10.07 -8.44 -0.85
N ASP A 119 11.20 -8.87 -1.38
CA ASP A 119 11.26 -9.92 -2.39
C ASP A 119 11.61 -11.26 -1.75
N TYR A 120 12.35 -11.25 -0.64
CA TYR A 120 12.79 -12.46 0.03
C TYR A 120 12.58 -12.41 1.53
N VAL A 121 12.24 -13.56 2.10
CA VAL A 121 12.21 -13.79 3.55
C VAL A 121 13.05 -15.04 3.84
N PHE A 122 14.09 -14.89 4.66
CA PHE A 122 14.97 -15.98 5.06
C PHE A 122 14.81 -16.27 6.55
N VAL A 123 14.69 -17.55 6.88
CA VAL A 123 14.63 -18.05 8.25
C VAL A 123 16.00 -18.61 8.62
N ASP A 124 16.58 -18.04 9.67
CA ASP A 124 17.76 -18.57 10.31
C ASP A 124 17.36 -19.35 11.57
N LEU A 125 17.30 -20.68 11.46
CA LEU A 125 16.97 -21.54 12.60
C LEU A 125 18.14 -21.63 13.59
N GLU A 126 19.38 -21.48 13.13
CA GLU A 126 20.58 -21.58 13.95
C GLU A 126 20.85 -20.27 14.68
N GLY A 127 20.84 -19.15 13.94
CA GLY A 127 20.96 -17.80 14.49
C GLY A 127 19.68 -17.24 15.12
N GLN A 128 18.58 -17.99 15.04
CA GLN A 128 17.24 -17.63 15.56
C GLN A 128 16.74 -16.27 15.03
N ASP A 129 16.94 -16.02 13.74
CA ASP A 129 16.67 -14.74 13.11
C ASP A 129 15.69 -14.87 11.93
N LEU A 130 15.05 -13.75 11.60
CA LEU A 130 14.29 -13.58 10.38
C LEU A 130 14.92 -12.44 9.59
N VAL A 131 15.37 -12.74 8.38
CA VAL A 131 15.98 -11.76 7.49
C VAL A 131 15.03 -11.45 6.35
N ILE A 132 14.65 -10.18 6.19
CA ILE A 132 13.91 -9.71 5.02
C ILE A 132 14.89 -9.09 4.02
N ALA A 133 14.62 -9.25 2.73
CA ALA A 133 15.47 -8.65 1.70
C ALA A 133 14.70 -8.20 0.46
N GLY A 134 15.24 -7.21 -0.22
CA GLY A 134 14.68 -6.65 -1.44
C GLY A 134 15.44 -5.42 -1.93
N PRO A 135 14.93 -4.72 -2.95
CA PRO A 135 15.55 -3.51 -3.48
C PRO A 135 15.48 -2.38 -2.45
N ALA A 136 16.59 -1.67 -2.30
CA ALA A 136 16.73 -0.56 -1.37
C ALA A 136 17.68 0.49 -1.93
N GLU A 137 17.51 1.74 -1.52
CA GLU A 137 18.39 2.82 -1.97
C GLU A 137 18.41 3.99 -0.99
N GLY A 138 19.26 4.98 -1.28
CA GLY A 138 19.21 6.27 -0.60
C GLY A 138 17.86 6.93 -0.78
N PHE A 139 17.36 7.55 0.29
CA PHE A 139 16.02 8.09 0.36
C PHE A 139 16.01 9.50 0.96
N ALA A 140 15.01 10.29 0.59
CA ALA A 140 14.85 11.66 1.09
C ALA A 140 13.38 12.08 1.05
N PRO A 141 12.96 13.11 1.83
CA PRO A 141 11.58 13.56 1.83
C PRO A 141 11.22 14.25 0.51
N ASP A 142 10.11 13.83 -0.09
CA ASP A 142 9.47 14.51 -1.20
C ASP A 142 8.84 15.85 -0.77
N PRO A 143 8.28 16.66 -1.68
CA PRO A 143 7.61 17.91 -1.30
C PRO A 143 6.44 17.74 -0.32
N GLY A 144 5.83 16.54 -0.27
CA GLY A 144 4.78 16.18 0.69
C GLY A 144 5.30 15.66 2.03
N GLY A 145 6.62 15.47 2.19
CA GLY A 145 7.25 14.93 3.38
C GLY A 145 7.37 13.40 3.42
N ALA A 146 6.87 12.69 2.40
CA ALA A 146 7.00 11.24 2.33
C ALA A 146 8.43 10.85 1.90
N MET A 147 9.01 9.84 2.56
CA MET A 147 10.34 9.36 2.20
C MET A 147 10.30 8.52 0.94
N ARG A 148 11.12 8.92 -0.04
CA ARG A 148 11.21 8.24 -1.34
C ARG A 148 12.65 7.99 -1.72
N GLY A 149 12.86 6.88 -2.41
CA GLY A 149 14.12 6.55 -3.05
C GLY A 149 14.50 7.58 -4.11
N LEU A 150 15.78 7.91 -4.18
CA LEU A 150 16.31 8.99 -5.01
C LEU A 150 16.43 8.60 -6.49
N THR A 151 16.60 7.32 -6.78
CA THR A 151 16.78 6.80 -8.15
C THR A 151 15.45 6.38 -8.73
N THR A 152 14.66 5.59 -7.99
CA THR A 152 13.41 5.01 -8.50
C THR A 152 12.17 5.86 -8.17
N GLY A 153 12.27 6.76 -7.18
CA GLY A 153 11.12 7.49 -6.66
C GLY A 153 10.14 6.65 -5.83
N ARG A 154 10.44 5.36 -5.63
CA ARG A 154 9.59 4.45 -4.85
C ARG A 154 9.66 4.79 -3.35
N PRO A 155 8.54 4.66 -2.62
CA PRO A 155 8.50 4.86 -1.18
C PRO A 155 9.34 3.82 -0.43
N THR A 156 9.90 4.21 0.70
CA THR A 156 10.56 3.28 1.63
C THR A 156 9.53 2.63 2.55
N LEU A 157 9.78 1.38 2.96
CA LEU A 157 9.06 0.73 4.04
C LEU A 157 9.38 1.43 5.36
N ALA A 158 8.37 1.57 6.23
CA ALA A 158 8.52 2.24 7.51
C ALA A 158 8.51 1.23 8.67
N LEU A 159 9.32 1.50 9.70
CA LEU A 159 9.36 0.71 10.93
C LEU A 159 8.00 0.71 11.63
N GLU A 160 7.29 1.84 11.62
CA GLU A 160 5.97 1.93 12.26
C GLU A 160 4.94 0.96 11.64
N ASP A 161 4.96 0.78 10.32
CA ASP A 161 4.09 -0.18 9.64
C ASP A 161 4.48 -1.62 9.96
N LEU A 162 5.79 -1.90 10.05
CA LEU A 162 6.29 -3.22 10.48
C LEU A 162 5.84 -3.53 11.92
N ILE A 163 5.89 -2.55 12.83
CA ILE A 163 5.42 -2.72 14.21
C ILE A 163 3.92 -2.99 14.23
N VAL A 164 3.14 -2.15 13.53
CA VAL A 164 1.67 -2.31 13.46
C VAL A 164 1.28 -3.70 12.96
N ILE A 165 1.98 -4.22 11.95
CA ILE A 165 1.64 -5.52 11.37
C ILE A 165 2.05 -6.69 12.27
N LEU A 166 3.21 -6.61 12.92
CA LEU A 166 3.64 -7.62 13.89
C LEU A 166 2.67 -7.63 15.09
N GLN A 167 2.22 -6.47 15.56
CA GLN A 167 1.25 -6.36 16.66
C GLN A 167 -0.10 -6.96 16.26
N SER A 168 -0.54 -6.67 15.04
CA SER A 168 -1.77 -7.21 14.49
C SER A 168 -1.70 -8.73 14.34
N ALA A 169 -0.57 -9.27 13.86
CA ALA A 169 -0.33 -10.69 13.72
C ALA A 169 -0.30 -11.43 15.06
N ALA A 170 0.40 -10.87 16.08
CA ALA A 170 0.45 -11.46 17.43
C ALA A 170 -0.91 -11.46 18.13
N ARG A 171 -1.77 -10.48 17.85
CA ARG A 171 -3.17 -10.44 18.33
C ARG A 171 -4.09 -11.40 17.58
N GLY A 172 -3.57 -12.20 16.65
CA GLY A 172 -4.34 -13.14 15.86
C GLY A 172 -5.34 -12.48 14.91
N ARG A 173 -5.11 -11.21 14.52
CA ARG A 173 -5.98 -10.53 13.56
C ARG A 173 -5.68 -11.04 12.15
N ILE A 174 -6.69 -11.65 11.53
CA ILE A 174 -6.56 -12.36 10.24
C ILE A 174 -6.98 -11.46 9.05
N SER A 175 -7.79 -10.43 9.31
CA SER A 175 -8.30 -9.51 8.29
C SER A 175 -7.94 -8.08 8.66
N ILE A 176 -7.34 -7.38 7.70
CA ILE A 176 -6.99 -5.96 7.77
C ILE A 176 -7.60 -5.29 6.54
N GLY A 177 -8.06 -4.06 6.65
CA GLY A 177 -8.58 -3.37 5.49
C GLY A 177 -9.22 -2.04 5.80
N CYS A 178 -9.72 -1.42 4.75
CA CYS A 178 -10.55 -0.24 4.83
C CYS A 178 -11.73 -0.33 3.84
N SER A 179 -12.76 0.45 4.09
CA SER A 179 -13.88 0.62 3.16
C SER A 179 -14.34 2.07 3.18
N ILE A 180 -14.75 2.58 2.01
CA ILE A 180 -15.36 3.89 1.88
C ILE A 180 -16.75 3.68 1.29
N ASP A 181 -17.76 3.84 2.12
CA ASP A 181 -19.15 3.47 1.82
C ASP A 181 -20.11 4.65 2.02
N PRO A 182 -21.10 4.81 1.13
CA PRO A 182 -22.18 5.77 1.35
C PRO A 182 -23.04 5.34 2.53
N GLU A 183 -23.62 6.32 3.23
CA GLU A 183 -24.61 6.07 4.28
C GLU A 183 -25.88 5.42 3.68
N PRO A 184 -26.42 4.32 4.26
CA PRO A 184 -27.57 3.60 3.69
C PRO A 184 -28.78 4.50 3.40
N ASP A 185 -29.12 5.40 4.32
CA ASP A 185 -30.23 6.35 4.15
C ASP A 185 -30.04 7.27 2.94
N ARG A 186 -28.79 7.69 2.70
CA ARG A 186 -28.44 8.55 1.55
C ARG A 186 -28.44 7.76 0.27
N LEU A 187 -28.03 6.50 0.32
CA LEU A 187 -28.12 5.58 -0.81
C LEU A 187 -29.59 5.35 -1.21
N ALA A 188 -30.48 5.12 -0.25
CA ALA A 188 -31.93 5.01 -0.48
C ALA A 188 -32.51 6.28 -1.10
N LYS A 189 -32.13 7.47 -0.60
CA LYS A 189 -32.52 8.76 -1.18
C LYS A 189 -32.01 8.92 -2.61
N MET A 190 -30.76 8.52 -2.88
CA MET A 190 -30.20 8.57 -4.23
C MET A 190 -30.98 7.66 -5.18
N GLN A 191 -31.33 6.45 -4.77
CA GLN A 191 -32.15 5.57 -5.61
C GLN A 191 -33.53 6.13 -5.90
N ASN A 192 -34.19 6.70 -4.89
CA ASN A 192 -35.47 7.40 -5.07
C ASN A 192 -35.33 8.51 -6.10
N TYR A 193 -34.26 9.31 -6.01
CA TYR A 193 -33.95 10.35 -6.98
C TYR A 193 -33.74 9.78 -8.39
N ILE A 194 -32.97 8.69 -8.55
CA ILE A 194 -32.77 8.02 -9.85
C ILE A 194 -34.10 7.54 -10.44
N ARG A 195 -34.95 6.88 -9.64
CA ARG A 195 -36.27 6.39 -10.08
C ARG A 195 -37.14 7.52 -10.62
N GLN A 196 -37.21 8.63 -9.88
CA GLN A 196 -38.01 9.82 -10.25
C GLN A 196 -37.41 10.59 -11.43
N ASN A 197 -36.10 10.50 -11.64
CA ASN A 197 -35.36 11.26 -12.64
C ASN A 197 -34.70 10.35 -13.67
N SER A 198 -35.36 9.26 -14.08
CA SER A 198 -34.82 8.26 -15.03
C SER A 198 -35.07 8.60 -16.50
N SER A 199 -35.80 9.67 -16.80
CA SER A 199 -36.16 10.07 -18.16
C SER A 199 -34.96 10.51 -19.01
N ALA A 200 -35.07 10.38 -20.34
CA ALA A 200 -34.05 10.93 -21.23
C ALA A 200 -33.96 12.45 -21.06
N THR A 201 -32.75 13.00 -20.94
CA THR A 201 -32.55 14.45 -20.78
C THR A 201 -31.38 14.95 -21.61
N THR A 202 -31.28 16.27 -21.74
CA THR A 202 -30.17 16.95 -22.40
C THR A 202 -28.84 16.73 -21.65
N PRO A 203 -27.68 16.90 -22.29
CA PRO A 203 -26.39 16.79 -21.59
C PRO A 203 -26.28 17.70 -20.36
N ALA A 204 -26.82 18.93 -20.43
CA ALA A 204 -26.83 19.86 -19.31
C ALA A 204 -27.74 19.40 -18.16
N GLY A 205 -28.90 18.81 -18.48
CA GLY A 205 -29.78 18.20 -17.47
C GLY A 205 -29.14 16.97 -16.82
N ALA A 206 -28.39 16.17 -17.58
CA ALA A 206 -27.66 15.02 -17.04
C ALA A 206 -26.56 15.47 -16.06
N ALA A 207 -25.77 16.49 -16.43
CA ALA A 207 -24.78 17.09 -15.54
C ALA A 207 -25.38 17.65 -14.24
N ARG A 208 -26.59 18.21 -14.29
CA ARG A 208 -27.33 18.64 -13.08
C ARG A 208 -27.78 17.44 -12.24
N ARG A 209 -28.31 16.38 -12.87
CA ARG A 209 -28.70 15.14 -12.18
C ARG A 209 -27.52 14.52 -11.41
N TYR A 210 -26.34 14.43 -12.01
CA TYR A 210 -25.16 13.86 -11.34
C TYR A 210 -24.67 14.69 -10.17
N ARG A 211 -24.64 16.02 -10.30
CA ARG A 211 -24.30 16.90 -9.18
C ARG A 211 -25.29 16.73 -8.02
N ASN A 212 -26.59 16.61 -8.32
CA ASN A 212 -27.60 16.36 -7.30
C ASN A 212 -27.40 14.99 -6.64
N MET A 213 -27.05 13.95 -7.40
CA MET A 213 -26.71 12.63 -6.84
C MET A 213 -25.52 12.70 -5.88
N ALA A 214 -24.45 13.41 -6.27
CA ALA A 214 -23.29 13.65 -5.42
C ALA A 214 -23.68 14.36 -4.12
N GLN A 215 -24.54 15.37 -4.22
CA GLN A 215 -25.06 16.11 -3.06
C GLN A 215 -25.94 15.25 -2.14
N ILE A 216 -26.76 14.36 -2.71
CA ILE A 216 -27.61 13.44 -1.95
C ILE A 216 -26.74 12.44 -1.17
N LEU A 217 -25.73 11.85 -1.83
CA LEU A 217 -24.78 10.95 -1.17
C LEU A 217 -23.94 11.72 -0.13
N GLY A 218 -23.47 12.92 -0.45
CA GLY A 218 -22.67 13.76 0.43
C GLY A 218 -21.42 13.06 0.94
N GLN A 219 -21.16 13.09 2.24
CA GLN A 219 -19.99 12.43 2.82
C GLN A 219 -20.22 10.91 2.89
N GLN A 220 -19.20 10.15 2.47
CA GLN A 220 -19.14 8.70 2.60
C GLN A 220 -18.31 8.36 3.84
N ASN A 221 -18.69 7.31 4.54
CA ASN A 221 -18.03 6.88 5.76
C ASN A 221 -16.80 6.05 5.43
N VAL A 222 -15.69 6.35 6.10
CA VAL A 222 -14.48 5.53 6.09
C VAL A 222 -14.52 4.60 7.30
N SER A 223 -14.25 3.33 7.05
CA SER A 223 -14.02 2.33 8.10
C SER A 223 -12.66 1.68 7.90
N VAL A 224 -11.93 1.44 8.98
CA VAL A 224 -10.64 0.74 8.97
C VAL A 224 -10.72 -0.37 10.03
N TRP A 225 -10.19 -1.54 9.72
CA TRP A 225 -10.14 -2.66 10.66
C TRP A 225 -8.82 -3.40 10.57
N GLY A 226 -8.52 -4.16 11.62
CA GLY A 226 -7.30 -4.96 11.72
C GLY A 226 -6.08 -4.18 12.22
N VAL A 227 -5.97 -2.88 11.91
CA VAL A 227 -4.89 -1.97 12.36
C VAL A 227 -5.46 -0.75 13.09
N PRO A 228 -4.65 0.01 13.86
CA PRO A 228 -5.08 1.28 14.46
C PRO A 228 -5.50 2.30 13.39
N GLU A 229 -6.63 2.98 13.59
CA GLU A 229 -7.19 3.94 12.60
C GLU A 229 -6.34 5.21 12.44
N ASP A 230 -5.51 5.51 13.44
CA ASP A 230 -4.59 6.64 13.49
C ASP A 230 -3.16 6.27 13.07
N SER A 231 -2.96 5.13 12.41
CA SER A 231 -1.64 4.69 11.94
C SER A 231 -1.33 5.15 10.51
N HIS A 232 -0.04 5.22 10.17
CA HIS A 232 0.41 5.39 8.78
C HIS A 232 -0.19 4.30 7.85
N PHE A 233 -0.21 3.05 8.33
CA PHE A 233 -0.85 1.92 7.63
C PHE A 233 -2.30 2.23 7.23
N ALA A 234 -3.12 2.75 8.15
CA ALA A 234 -4.52 3.11 7.88
C ALA A 234 -4.64 4.23 6.82
N GLN A 235 -3.77 5.24 6.88
CA GLN A 235 -3.73 6.32 5.89
C GLN A 235 -3.46 5.78 4.48
N VAL A 236 -2.45 4.92 4.32
CA VAL A 236 -2.09 4.35 3.02
C VAL A 236 -3.23 3.49 2.46
N LEU A 237 -3.89 2.67 3.28
CA LEU A 237 -5.04 1.87 2.84
C LEU A 237 -6.15 2.77 2.27
N VAL A 238 -6.55 3.79 3.04
CA VAL A 238 -7.61 4.72 2.64
C VAL A 238 -7.18 5.54 1.42
N ALA A 239 -5.94 6.00 1.37
CA ALA A 239 -5.39 6.74 0.24
C ALA A 239 -5.42 5.92 -1.04
N ALA A 240 -5.07 4.63 -0.98
CA ALA A 240 -5.07 3.75 -2.14
C ALA A 240 -6.49 3.51 -2.68
N ASP A 241 -7.47 3.21 -1.81
CA ASP A 241 -8.87 3.06 -2.22
C ASP A 241 -9.44 4.35 -2.80
N PHE A 242 -9.20 5.48 -2.12
CA PHE A 242 -9.65 6.79 -2.56
C PHE A 242 -9.05 7.14 -3.94
N ARG A 243 -7.73 6.93 -4.12
CA ARG A 243 -7.04 7.16 -5.39
C ARG A 243 -7.59 6.29 -6.50
N MET A 244 -7.80 5.00 -6.24
CA MET A 244 -8.35 4.04 -7.21
C MET A 244 -9.75 4.45 -7.67
N LYS A 245 -10.63 4.85 -6.76
CA LYS A 245 -11.97 5.35 -7.09
C LYS A 245 -11.94 6.62 -7.93
N ARG A 246 -11.06 7.57 -7.64
CA ARG A 246 -10.88 8.78 -8.44
C ARG A 246 -10.39 8.48 -9.86
N ILE A 247 -9.52 7.49 -10.04
CA ILE A 247 -9.11 6.97 -11.37
C ILE A 247 -10.30 6.32 -12.06
N GLY A 248 -11.07 5.49 -11.36
CA GLY A 248 -12.28 4.85 -11.89
C GLY A 248 -13.33 5.85 -12.38
N LEU A 249 -13.55 6.94 -11.64
CA LEU A 249 -14.42 8.06 -12.02
C LEU A 249 -13.84 8.86 -13.20
N GLY A 250 -12.52 8.83 -13.39
CA GLY A 250 -11.81 9.71 -14.30
C GLY A 250 -11.68 11.15 -13.80
N VAL A 251 -11.78 11.36 -12.48
CA VAL A 251 -11.43 12.64 -11.83
C VAL A 251 -9.93 12.83 -11.91
N ASP A 252 -9.19 11.77 -11.63
CA ASP A 252 -7.74 11.76 -11.75
C ASP A 252 -7.29 10.85 -12.91
N ARG A 253 -6.12 11.16 -13.45
CA ARG A 253 -5.44 10.29 -14.41
C ARG A 253 -4.70 9.18 -13.66
N SER A 254 -4.67 7.98 -14.21
CA SER A 254 -3.87 6.86 -13.72
C SER A 254 -2.36 7.12 -13.85
N GLY A 255 -1.95 7.83 -14.91
CA GLY A 255 -0.55 7.96 -15.31
C GLY A 255 -0.08 6.85 -16.26
N VAL A 256 -0.90 5.80 -16.45
CA VAL A 256 -0.65 4.67 -17.34
C VAL A 256 -1.70 4.68 -18.46
N ARG A 257 -1.26 4.60 -19.72
CA ARG A 257 -2.11 4.85 -20.90
C ARG A 257 -3.23 3.80 -21.06
N GLU A 258 -2.94 2.57 -20.66
CA GLU A 258 -3.78 1.38 -20.78
C GLU A 258 -4.93 1.40 -19.75
N ILE A 259 -4.70 2.05 -18.61
CA ILE A 259 -5.68 2.20 -17.54
C ILE A 259 -6.58 3.39 -17.81
N ARG A 260 -7.64 3.14 -18.57
CA ARG A 260 -8.71 4.10 -18.81
C ARG A 260 -9.67 4.11 -17.63
N SER A 261 -10.32 5.26 -17.38
CA SER A 261 -11.37 5.35 -16.36
C SER A 261 -12.50 4.38 -16.69
N HIS A 262 -13.11 3.77 -15.67
CA HIS A 262 -14.26 2.89 -15.89
C HIS A 262 -15.41 3.63 -16.57
N LEU A 263 -15.60 4.91 -16.25
CA LEU A 263 -16.53 5.81 -16.94
C LEU A 263 -16.40 5.76 -18.48
N SER A 264 -15.19 5.52 -18.99
CA SER A 264 -14.92 5.41 -20.42
C SER A 264 -15.32 4.06 -21.04
N LEU A 265 -15.48 3.03 -20.22
CA LEU A 265 -15.83 1.66 -20.61
C LEU A 265 -17.34 1.38 -20.52
N LEU A 266 -18.10 2.25 -19.85
CA LEU A 266 -19.54 2.09 -19.65
C LEU A 266 -20.32 2.14 -20.96
N ARG A 267 -21.20 1.16 -21.14
CA ARG A 267 -22.25 1.16 -22.17
C ARG A 267 -23.53 1.78 -21.61
N PRO A 268 -24.39 2.40 -22.45
CA PRO A 268 -25.71 2.87 -22.07
C PRO A 268 -26.52 1.80 -21.31
N ASN A 269 -27.30 2.22 -20.30
CA ASN A 269 -28.18 1.37 -19.47
C ASN A 269 -27.49 0.47 -18.41
N GLY A 270 -26.62 1.04 -17.58
CA GLY A 270 -26.19 0.40 -16.32
C GLY A 270 -26.75 1.12 -15.11
N ASN A 271 -27.43 0.38 -14.23
CA ASN A 271 -28.07 0.90 -13.02
C ASN A 271 -27.65 0.11 -11.77
N SER A 272 -26.42 -0.42 -11.78
CA SER A 272 -25.84 -1.20 -10.68
C SER A 272 -24.70 -0.43 -10.01
N LEU A 273 -24.53 -0.67 -8.71
CA LEU A 273 -23.41 -0.12 -7.94
C LEU A 273 -22.21 -1.03 -8.14
N GLN A 274 -21.05 -0.44 -8.37
CA GLN A 274 -19.82 -1.21 -8.54
C GLN A 274 -19.04 -1.23 -7.24
N ARG A 275 -18.52 -2.40 -6.89
CA ARG A 275 -17.60 -2.60 -5.79
C ARG A 275 -16.24 -3.01 -6.34
N TRP A 276 -15.21 -2.22 -6.06
CA TRP A 276 -13.82 -2.58 -6.33
C TRP A 276 -13.04 -2.70 -5.03
N TRP A 277 -12.15 -3.68 -4.94
CA TRP A 277 -11.25 -3.73 -3.81
C TRP A 277 -9.91 -4.37 -4.11
N PHE A 278 -8.88 -3.84 -3.46
CA PHE A 278 -7.55 -4.42 -3.54
C PHE A 278 -7.44 -5.64 -2.65
N VAL A 279 -6.77 -6.66 -3.17
CA VAL A 279 -6.34 -7.85 -2.44
C VAL A 279 -4.86 -8.12 -2.71
N PRO A 280 -4.13 -8.71 -1.74
CA PRO A 280 -2.80 -9.23 -2.00
C PRO A 280 -2.81 -10.28 -3.11
N HIS A 281 -1.87 -10.19 -4.04
CA HIS A 281 -1.73 -11.10 -5.17
C HIS A 281 -0.28 -11.26 -5.59
N TYR A 282 0.19 -12.49 -5.54
CA TYR A 282 1.55 -12.89 -5.91
C TYR A 282 1.44 -13.86 -7.07
N SER A 283 2.34 -13.77 -8.04
CA SER A 283 2.44 -14.76 -9.13
C SER A 283 2.89 -16.11 -8.58
N GLY A 284 3.71 -16.09 -7.53
CA GLY A 284 4.12 -17.24 -6.76
C GLY A 284 4.68 -16.83 -5.40
N VAL A 285 4.46 -17.67 -4.40
CA VAL A 285 5.24 -17.66 -3.16
C VAL A 285 6.06 -18.94 -3.20
N HIS A 286 7.34 -18.81 -3.52
CA HIS A 286 8.24 -19.94 -3.69
C HIS A 286 8.98 -20.20 -2.40
N ALA A 287 9.07 -21.46 -2.00
CA ALA A 287 9.82 -21.86 -0.81
C ALA A 287 10.74 -23.05 -1.10
N ASP A 288 11.86 -23.09 -0.40
CA ASP A 288 12.68 -24.29 -0.28
C ASP A 288 11.95 -25.41 0.48
N ASP A 289 12.46 -26.63 0.38
CA ASP A 289 11.86 -27.81 1.00
C ASP A 289 11.71 -27.65 2.52
N ASP A 290 12.71 -27.02 3.15
CA ASP A 290 12.73 -26.79 4.61
C ASP A 290 11.92 -25.57 5.06
N ARG A 291 11.39 -24.79 4.10
CA ARG A 291 10.66 -23.52 4.32
C ARG A 291 11.48 -22.53 5.15
N THR A 292 12.75 -22.40 4.80
CA THR A 292 13.74 -21.48 5.35
C THR A 292 14.17 -20.38 4.39
N ALA A 293 13.79 -20.44 3.12
CA ALA A 293 13.93 -19.36 2.14
C ALA A 293 12.62 -19.19 1.38
N PHE A 294 12.08 -17.98 1.37
CA PHE A 294 10.90 -17.63 0.61
C PHE A 294 11.24 -16.56 -0.41
N TYR A 295 10.76 -16.73 -1.63
CA TYR A 295 10.76 -15.71 -2.68
C TYR A 295 9.31 -15.33 -2.98
N LEU A 296 9.03 -14.04 -2.86
CA LEU A 296 7.74 -13.44 -3.20
C LEU A 296 7.84 -12.98 -4.65
N GLU A 297 6.98 -13.47 -5.54
CA GLU A 297 7.00 -13.11 -6.97
C GLU A 297 5.72 -12.36 -7.41
N GLY A 298 5.86 -11.41 -8.33
CA GLY A 298 4.75 -10.73 -8.99
C GLY A 298 4.32 -9.39 -8.38
N PRO A 299 3.16 -8.87 -8.81
CA PRO A 299 2.78 -7.46 -8.66
C PRO A 299 2.34 -7.06 -7.24
N ARG A 300 2.28 -8.02 -6.31
CA ARG A 300 1.84 -7.89 -4.90
C ARG A 300 0.37 -7.59 -4.71
N CYS A 301 -0.29 -6.93 -5.65
CA CYS A 301 -1.66 -6.44 -5.50
C CYS A 301 -2.48 -6.71 -6.75
N LYS A 302 -3.76 -7.03 -6.54
CA LYS A 302 -4.77 -7.19 -7.59
C LYS A 302 -6.03 -6.42 -7.22
N LEU A 303 -6.67 -5.83 -8.21
CA LEU A 303 -8.00 -5.23 -8.06
C LEU A 303 -9.05 -6.28 -8.39
N LEU A 304 -9.98 -6.53 -7.47
CA LEU A 304 -11.17 -7.33 -7.70
C LEU A 304 -12.38 -6.44 -7.94
N ALA A 305 -13.40 -7.00 -8.59
CA ALA A 305 -14.62 -6.28 -8.93
C ALA A 305 -15.86 -7.16 -8.71
N GLN A 306 -16.92 -6.53 -8.23
CA GLN A 306 -18.23 -7.12 -8.07
C GLN A 306 -19.31 -6.07 -8.40
N GLU A 307 -20.40 -6.51 -9.01
CA GLU A 307 -21.61 -5.67 -9.09
C GLU A 307 -22.47 -5.92 -7.86
N GLU A 308 -23.08 -4.85 -7.36
CA GLU A 308 -24.00 -4.90 -6.24
C GLU A 308 -25.34 -4.25 -6.60
N ILE A 309 -26.39 -4.79 -6.00
CA ILE A 309 -27.74 -4.25 -6.02
C ILE A 309 -28.01 -3.69 -4.64
N SER A 310 -28.59 -2.50 -4.60
CA SER A 310 -29.11 -1.95 -3.36
C SER A 310 -30.64 -1.94 -3.42
N ASP A 311 -31.29 -2.31 -2.32
CA ASP A 311 -32.74 -2.31 -2.21
C ASP A 311 -33.30 -0.90 -1.90
N ALA A 312 -34.63 -0.79 -1.77
CA ALA A 312 -35.29 0.48 -1.48
C ALA A 312 -34.91 1.08 -0.11
N SER A 313 -34.39 0.27 0.82
CA SER A 313 -33.86 0.68 2.13
C SER A 313 -32.39 1.07 2.09
N GLY A 314 -31.71 0.95 0.95
CA GLY A 314 -30.28 1.24 0.84
C GLY A 314 -29.38 0.12 1.36
N ILE A 315 -29.93 -1.07 1.66
CA ILE A 315 -29.13 -2.26 1.99
C ILE A 315 -28.56 -2.82 0.70
N ARG A 316 -27.30 -3.25 0.73
CA ARG A 316 -26.54 -3.74 -0.43
C ARG A 316 -26.43 -5.26 -0.40
N SER A 317 -26.44 -5.85 -1.59
CA SER A 317 -26.25 -7.28 -1.81
C SER A 317 -25.53 -7.51 -3.13
N ASP A 318 -24.75 -8.60 -3.22
CA ASP A 318 -24.04 -8.96 -4.44
C ASP A 318 -25.03 -9.27 -5.56
N ALA A 319 -24.79 -8.69 -6.74
CA ALA A 319 -25.53 -9.04 -7.93
C ALA A 319 -25.10 -10.43 -8.43
N ALA A 320 -26.03 -11.17 -9.05
CA ALA A 320 -25.75 -12.48 -9.62
C ALA A 320 -24.69 -12.47 -10.73
N THR A 321 -24.46 -11.32 -11.37
CA THR A 321 -23.51 -11.17 -12.49
C THR A 321 -22.73 -9.87 -12.38
N THR A 322 -21.41 -9.94 -12.58
CA THR A 322 -20.56 -8.76 -12.73
C THR A 322 -20.47 -8.37 -14.20
N ARG A 323 -20.57 -7.07 -14.50
CA ARG A 323 -20.52 -6.57 -15.89
C ARG A 323 -19.09 -6.66 -16.45
N GLU A 324 -18.98 -6.96 -17.74
CA GLU A 324 -17.69 -7.00 -18.44
C GLU A 324 -16.89 -5.68 -18.30
N SER A 325 -17.55 -4.51 -18.30
CA SER A 325 -16.86 -3.23 -18.12
C SER A 325 -16.20 -3.10 -16.74
N THR A 326 -16.89 -3.59 -15.72
CA THR A 326 -16.48 -3.53 -14.31
C THR A 326 -15.32 -4.49 -14.05
N GLU A 327 -15.38 -5.69 -14.63
CA GLU A 327 -14.27 -6.63 -14.61
C GLU A 327 -13.10 -6.17 -15.48
N ALA A 328 -13.36 -5.59 -16.66
CA ALA A 328 -12.30 -5.12 -17.56
C ALA A 328 -11.48 -3.99 -16.92
N PHE A 329 -12.13 -3.09 -16.17
CA PHE A 329 -11.40 -2.10 -15.38
C PHE A 329 -10.48 -2.77 -14.37
N ALA A 330 -10.99 -3.71 -13.58
CA ALA A 330 -10.19 -4.43 -12.59
C ALA A 330 -9.07 -5.28 -13.20
N ARG A 331 -9.32 -5.97 -14.32
CA ARG A 331 -8.30 -6.69 -15.08
C ARG A 331 -7.20 -5.76 -15.58
N ASN A 332 -7.55 -4.65 -16.25
CA ASN A 332 -6.56 -3.69 -16.74
C ASN A 332 -5.76 -3.06 -15.60
N PHE A 333 -6.43 -2.72 -14.50
CA PHE A 333 -5.77 -2.16 -13.31
C PHE A 333 -4.77 -3.15 -12.71
N SER A 334 -5.12 -4.44 -12.67
CA SER A 334 -4.28 -5.50 -12.14
C SER A 334 -3.09 -5.82 -13.05
N ASN A 335 -3.32 -5.90 -14.37
CA ASN A 335 -2.28 -6.23 -15.35
C ASN A 335 -1.19 -5.15 -15.43
N HIS A 336 -1.55 -3.89 -15.13
CA HIS A 336 -0.65 -2.75 -15.18
C HIS A 336 -0.37 -2.18 -13.78
N PHE A 337 -0.50 -3.01 -12.73
CA PHE A 337 -0.32 -2.55 -11.36
C PHE A 337 1.13 -2.14 -11.06
N GLU A 338 2.12 -2.78 -11.67
CA GLU A 338 3.53 -2.43 -11.50
C GLU A 338 3.84 -1.06 -12.10
N GLU A 339 3.40 -0.80 -13.33
CA GLU A 339 3.50 0.53 -13.97
C GLU A 339 2.77 1.61 -13.14
N LEU A 340 1.63 1.26 -12.54
CA LEU A 340 0.94 2.16 -11.61
C LEU A 340 1.77 2.47 -10.36
N ALA A 341 2.46 1.48 -9.80
CA ALA A 341 3.30 1.67 -8.63
C ALA A 341 4.52 2.55 -8.92
N GLU A 342 5.03 2.54 -10.15
CA GLU A 342 6.11 3.43 -10.59
C GLU A 342 5.65 4.89 -10.69
N VAL A 343 4.45 5.13 -11.21
CA VAL A 343 3.94 6.50 -11.44
C VAL A 343 3.21 7.07 -10.22
N SER A 344 2.58 6.21 -9.42
CA SER A 344 1.72 6.58 -8.30
C SER A 344 2.22 5.93 -7.00
N PRO A 345 2.98 6.67 -6.18
CA PRO A 345 3.66 6.17 -4.98
C PRO A 345 2.75 5.46 -3.98
N VAL A 346 1.48 5.88 -3.87
CA VAL A 346 0.51 5.24 -2.97
C VAL A 346 0.30 3.76 -3.31
N PHE A 347 0.38 3.37 -4.59
CA PHE A 347 0.26 1.98 -4.98
C PHE A 347 1.54 1.19 -4.68
N ALA A 348 2.73 1.81 -4.79
CA ALA A 348 3.98 1.21 -4.31
C ALA A 348 3.99 1.06 -2.78
N GLN A 349 3.46 2.03 -2.03
CA GLN A 349 3.28 1.91 -0.58
C GLN A 349 2.36 0.74 -0.25
N LEU A 350 1.25 0.59 -0.98
CA LEU A 350 0.33 -0.53 -0.81
C LEU A 350 1.02 -1.89 -1.05
N GLN A 351 1.89 -2.02 -2.07
CA GLN A 351 2.70 -3.23 -2.26
C GLN A 351 3.55 -3.53 -1.03
N GLY A 352 4.22 -2.51 -0.49
CA GLY A 352 5.03 -2.62 0.71
C GLY A 352 4.24 -3.06 1.94
N LEU A 353 3.04 -2.53 2.14
CA LEU A 353 2.15 -2.94 3.23
C LEU A 353 1.69 -4.40 3.09
N PHE A 354 1.45 -4.85 1.86
CA PHE A 354 1.07 -6.24 1.58
C PHE A 354 2.22 -7.19 1.87
N ASP A 355 3.43 -6.84 1.45
CA ASP A 355 4.66 -7.58 1.74
C ASP A 355 4.94 -7.67 3.24
N LEU A 356 4.78 -6.56 3.97
CA LEU A 356 4.91 -6.52 5.43
C LEU A 356 3.89 -7.44 6.11
N ALA A 357 2.67 -7.53 5.61
CA ALA A 357 1.65 -8.41 6.18
C ALA A 357 1.86 -9.88 5.90
N VAL A 358 2.31 -10.24 4.70
CA VAL A 358 2.71 -11.61 4.37
C VAL A 358 3.89 -12.02 5.23
N THR A 359 4.86 -11.12 5.43
CA THR A 359 6.03 -11.33 6.29
C THR A 359 5.64 -11.47 7.76
N GLY A 360 4.85 -10.54 8.31
CA GLY A 360 4.45 -10.55 9.71
C GLY A 360 3.56 -11.75 10.08
N ARG A 361 2.81 -12.29 9.12
CA ARG A 361 2.09 -13.56 9.32
C ARG A 361 3.05 -14.75 9.33
N SER A 362 4.01 -14.76 8.41
CA SER A 362 5.01 -15.82 8.31
C SER A 362 5.89 -15.86 9.57
N SER A 363 6.28 -14.68 10.09
CA SER A 363 7.04 -14.56 11.33
C SER A 363 6.30 -15.13 12.55
N ALA A 364 4.97 -15.05 12.63
CA ALA A 364 4.25 -15.71 13.72
C ALA A 364 4.40 -17.24 13.66
N SER A 365 4.34 -17.84 12.47
CA SER A 365 4.54 -19.29 12.29
C SER A 365 5.99 -19.73 12.46
N ILE A 366 6.93 -18.85 12.09
CA ILE A 366 8.38 -19.10 12.11
C ILE A 366 8.99 -18.78 13.48
N GLY A 367 8.54 -17.74 14.15
CA GLY A 367 8.93 -17.36 15.52
C GLY A 367 8.61 -18.45 16.54
N CYS A 368 7.53 -19.21 16.33
CA CYS A 368 7.27 -20.44 17.08
C CYS A 368 8.34 -21.53 16.85
N ARG A 369 9.01 -21.56 15.69
CA ARG A 369 10.08 -22.53 15.36
C ARG A 369 11.46 -22.02 15.76
N SER A 370 11.74 -20.72 15.61
CA SER A 370 13.05 -20.11 15.90
C SER A 370 13.21 -19.67 17.36
N GLY A 371 12.13 -19.59 18.14
CA GLY A 371 12.17 -19.10 19.51
C GLY A 371 12.38 -17.58 19.61
N TRP A 372 12.20 -16.84 18.50
CA TRP A 372 12.31 -15.38 18.46
C TRP A 372 11.22 -14.75 19.34
N PRO A 373 11.55 -14.05 20.44
CA PRO A 373 10.58 -13.25 21.16
C PRO A 373 10.14 -12.08 20.27
N THR A 374 8.86 -12.05 19.90
CA THR A 374 8.33 -10.98 19.06
C THR A 374 8.46 -9.63 19.74
N PHE A 375 8.96 -8.65 18.99
CA PHE A 375 9.13 -7.27 19.36
C PHE A 375 7.83 -6.50 19.61
N LEU A 376 7.07 -6.78 20.68
CA LEU A 376 5.70 -6.24 20.78
C LEU A 376 5.18 -5.82 22.16
N ASP A 377 5.99 -5.89 23.22
CA ASP A 377 5.51 -5.51 24.56
C ASP A 377 5.88 -4.07 25.00
N ARG A 378 6.68 -3.32 24.21
CA ARG A 378 7.13 -1.95 24.58
C ARG A 378 6.98 -0.87 23.48
N SER A 379 6.26 -1.15 22.39
CA SER A 379 6.30 -0.34 21.16
C SER A 379 5.16 0.65 20.94
N ASP A 380 4.26 0.83 21.91
CA ASP A 380 3.13 1.79 21.78
C ASP A 380 3.58 3.25 21.54
N SER A 381 4.84 3.58 21.85
CA SER A 381 5.44 4.90 21.61
C SER A 381 6.19 5.04 20.28
N LEU A 382 6.32 3.96 19.49
CA LEU A 382 7.13 3.94 18.26
C LEU A 382 6.34 4.22 16.99
N ALA A 383 5.01 4.03 17.01
CA ALA A 383 4.14 4.41 15.91
C ALA A 383 3.72 5.88 16.09
N ALA A 384 3.88 6.69 15.04
CA ALA A 384 3.34 8.04 15.07
C ALA A 384 1.80 7.97 15.00
N SER A 385 1.13 8.93 15.65
CA SER A 385 -0.32 9.09 15.54
C SER A 385 -0.64 10.08 14.43
N TYR A 386 -1.57 9.71 13.57
CA TYR A 386 -2.02 10.45 12.39
C TYR A 386 -3.51 10.81 12.51
N PRO A 387 -3.98 11.88 11.84
CA PRO A 387 -5.39 12.24 11.91
C PRO A 387 -6.29 11.17 11.30
N VAL A 388 -7.24 10.64 12.08
CA VAL A 388 -8.08 9.52 11.67
C VAL A 388 -8.95 9.86 10.44
N PRO A 389 -8.84 9.12 9.31
CA PRO A 389 -9.73 9.30 8.17
C PRO A 389 -11.12 8.75 8.50
N ARG A 390 -12.12 9.63 8.58
CA ARG A 390 -13.50 9.30 8.96
C ARG A 390 -14.48 9.39 7.80
N SER A 391 -14.24 10.29 6.85
CA SER A 391 -15.16 10.46 5.73
C SER A 391 -14.49 10.98 4.47
N VAL A 392 -15.13 10.75 3.33
CA VAL A 392 -14.70 11.23 2.01
C VAL A 392 -15.87 11.92 1.31
N PRO A 393 -15.68 13.09 0.68
CA PRO A 393 -16.73 13.73 -0.08
C PRO A 393 -17.09 12.89 -1.32
N SER A 394 -18.39 12.73 -1.59
CA SER A 394 -18.83 12.09 -2.83
C SER A 394 -18.47 12.95 -4.03
N GLU A 395 -17.62 12.41 -4.90
CA GLU A 395 -17.25 13.02 -6.16
C GLU A 395 -18.06 12.43 -7.31
N THR A 396 -18.36 13.26 -8.32
CA THR A 396 -18.99 12.79 -9.54
C THR A 396 -18.31 13.37 -10.75
N MET A 397 -18.15 12.54 -11.78
CA MET A 397 -17.67 12.93 -13.09
C MET A 397 -18.68 12.46 -14.12
N PHE A 398 -18.93 13.26 -15.16
CA PHE A 398 -19.81 12.89 -16.27
C PHE A 398 -19.06 13.05 -17.59
N ARG A 399 -19.25 12.10 -18.52
CA ARG A 399 -18.70 12.17 -19.87
C ARG A 399 -19.80 12.43 -20.89
N ARG A 400 -19.51 13.27 -21.88
CA ARG A 400 -20.37 13.49 -23.04
C ARG A 400 -20.23 12.31 -24.01
N GLY A 401 -21.10 11.31 -23.85
CA GLY A 401 -21.26 10.14 -24.73
C GLY A 401 -22.73 9.71 -24.74
N GLY A 402 -23.23 9.16 -25.86
CA GLY A 402 -24.67 8.99 -26.13
C GLY A 402 -25.45 8.20 -25.07
N ARG A 403 -26.51 8.82 -24.54
CA ARG A 403 -27.56 8.32 -23.60
C ARG A 403 -27.07 7.54 -22.36
N GLY A 404 -26.93 8.28 -21.25
CA GLY A 404 -27.08 7.82 -19.85
C GLY A 404 -25.82 7.20 -19.23
N VAL A 405 -25.33 7.77 -18.12
CA VAL A 405 -24.16 7.22 -17.38
C VAL A 405 -24.39 7.32 -15.87
N VAL A 406 -24.88 6.28 -15.21
CA VAL A 406 -24.95 6.25 -13.72
C VAL A 406 -23.60 5.78 -13.18
N LEU A 407 -23.06 6.45 -12.17
CA LEU A 407 -21.93 5.91 -11.40
C LEU A 407 -21.99 6.35 -9.93
N GLY A 408 -22.41 5.44 -9.06
CA GLY A 408 -21.99 5.42 -7.67
C GLY A 408 -20.85 4.40 -7.58
N LEU A 409 -19.63 4.86 -7.33
CA LEU A 409 -18.51 3.96 -7.09
C LEU A 409 -18.42 3.68 -5.60
N ILE A 410 -18.37 2.39 -5.25
CA ILE A 410 -18.13 1.92 -3.90
C ILE A 410 -16.94 0.95 -3.94
N GLY A 411 -16.23 0.78 -2.83
CA GLY A 411 -15.00 0.00 -2.83
C GLY A 411 -14.22 0.06 -1.52
N GLY A 412 -13.20 -0.76 -1.40
CA GLY A 412 -12.33 -0.80 -0.22
C GLY A 412 -10.97 -1.41 -0.51
N VAL A 413 -10.13 -1.53 0.51
CA VAL A 413 -8.93 -2.37 0.47
C VAL A 413 -9.14 -3.50 1.45
N THR A 414 -8.93 -4.74 1.03
CA THR A 414 -9.02 -5.89 1.93
C THR A 414 -7.75 -6.72 1.83
N LEU A 415 -7.02 -6.74 2.93
CA LEU A 415 -5.85 -7.56 3.13
C LEU A 415 -6.20 -8.76 4.00
N ASN A 416 -6.14 -9.94 3.39
CA ASN A 416 -6.21 -11.21 4.10
C ASN A 416 -4.93 -12.01 3.83
N PRO A 417 -3.93 -11.96 4.73
CA PRO A 417 -2.67 -12.66 4.53
C PRO A 417 -2.82 -14.19 4.42
N ARG A 418 -3.93 -14.75 4.95
CA ARG A 418 -4.16 -16.20 4.94
C ARG A 418 -4.46 -16.73 3.54
N SER A 419 -5.14 -15.96 2.69
CA SER A 419 -5.46 -16.41 1.33
C SER A 419 -4.23 -16.48 0.43
N VAL A 420 -3.18 -15.70 0.73
CA VAL A 420 -1.92 -15.70 -0.03
C VAL A 420 -1.03 -16.90 0.34
N LEU A 421 -0.89 -17.17 1.63
CA LEU A 421 0.00 -18.25 2.12
C LEU A 421 -0.56 -19.67 1.91
N GLY A 422 -1.79 -19.80 1.38
CA GLY A 422 -2.37 -21.09 1.04
C GLY A 422 -1.76 -21.73 -0.22
N GLU A 423 -1.19 -20.92 -1.11
CA GLU A 423 -0.66 -21.31 -2.43
C GLU A 423 0.87 -21.16 -2.46
N VAL A 424 1.57 -21.73 -1.47
CA VAL A 424 3.05 -21.76 -1.48
C VAL A 424 3.52 -22.89 -2.40
N ASN A 425 4.22 -22.54 -3.46
CA ASN A 425 4.88 -23.48 -4.36
C ASN A 425 6.20 -23.92 -3.70
N VAL A 426 6.38 -25.23 -3.53
CA VAL A 426 7.60 -25.82 -2.96
C VAL A 426 8.39 -26.49 -4.08
N GLY A 427 9.68 -26.19 -4.16
CA GLY A 427 10.54 -26.66 -5.25
C GLY A 427 10.40 -25.84 -6.54
N GLY A 428 11.30 -26.07 -7.51
CA GLY A 428 11.39 -25.29 -8.75
C GLY A 428 12.70 -24.48 -8.85
N GLU A 429 12.91 -23.85 -10.00
CA GLU A 429 14.13 -23.04 -10.27
C GLU A 429 14.17 -21.80 -9.38
N GLU A 430 13.03 -21.14 -9.20
CA GLU A 430 12.83 -19.95 -8.37
C GLU A 430 13.03 -20.26 -6.87
N ALA A 431 12.55 -21.42 -6.42
CA ALA A 431 12.82 -21.92 -5.07
C ALA A 431 14.32 -22.25 -4.87
N ALA A 432 14.95 -22.93 -5.84
CA ALA A 432 16.39 -23.24 -5.80
C ALA A 432 17.26 -21.97 -5.83
N ALA A 433 16.84 -20.95 -6.57
CA ALA A 433 17.44 -19.63 -6.58
C ALA A 433 17.35 -18.94 -5.21
N ALA A 434 16.18 -18.98 -4.57
CA ALA A 434 15.99 -18.48 -3.22
C ALA A 434 16.90 -19.19 -2.21
N VAL A 435 17.09 -20.52 -2.35
CA VAL A 435 18.07 -21.30 -1.57
C VAL A 435 19.51 -20.85 -1.81
N GLY A 436 19.90 -20.66 -3.08
CA GLY A 436 21.24 -20.19 -3.45
C GLY A 436 21.55 -18.76 -2.99
N LEU A 437 20.50 -17.95 -2.77
CA LEU A 437 20.60 -16.67 -2.10
C LEU A 437 20.67 -16.84 -0.57
N ARG A 438 19.87 -17.72 0.04
CA ARG A 438 19.84 -17.94 1.50
C ARG A 438 21.23 -18.13 2.11
N GLY A 439 22.05 -19.02 1.56
CA GLY A 439 23.39 -19.30 2.10
C GLY A 439 24.33 -18.07 2.16
N ARG A 440 24.04 -17.03 1.36
CA ARG A 440 24.77 -15.74 1.34
C ARG A 440 23.97 -14.60 1.97
N SER A 441 22.68 -14.82 2.18
CA SER A 441 21.75 -13.84 2.75
C SER A 441 21.59 -13.97 4.25
N LEU A 442 21.97 -15.10 4.85
CA LEU A 442 22.09 -15.21 6.29
C LEU A 442 23.33 -14.46 6.77
N ARG A 443 23.27 -14.00 8.01
CA ARG A 443 24.37 -13.27 8.63
C ARG A 443 25.57 -14.20 8.77
N THR A 444 26.69 -13.84 8.15
CA THR A 444 27.98 -14.52 8.30
C THR A 444 28.84 -13.82 9.35
N ASP A 445 29.91 -14.47 9.81
CA ASP A 445 30.87 -13.89 10.77
C ASP A 445 31.52 -12.57 10.29
N THR A 446 31.41 -12.26 9.00
CA THR A 446 31.92 -11.03 8.37
C THR A 446 31.04 -9.81 8.57
N VAL A 447 29.77 -9.97 8.98
CA VAL A 447 28.87 -8.84 9.28
C VAL A 447 28.91 -8.57 10.79
N PRO A 448 29.34 -7.37 11.23
CA PRO A 448 29.37 -7.02 12.65
C PRO A 448 28.03 -7.26 13.35
N ARG A 449 28.04 -7.81 14.57
CA ARG A 449 26.82 -8.18 15.33
C ARG A 449 25.91 -7.00 15.65
N ASP A 450 26.45 -5.80 15.68
CA ASP A 450 25.75 -4.52 15.87
C ASP A 450 25.15 -3.96 14.57
N ARG A 451 25.57 -4.44 13.38
CA ARG A 451 25.06 -4.00 12.09
C ARG A 451 23.83 -4.81 11.66
N TRP A 452 22.64 -4.22 11.73
CA TRP A 452 21.36 -4.90 11.49
C TRP A 452 20.94 -4.98 10.00
N TRP A 453 21.66 -4.32 9.09
CA TRP A 453 21.44 -4.41 7.65
C TRP A 453 22.75 -4.44 6.84
N TRP A 454 22.72 -5.12 5.68
CA TRP A 454 23.88 -5.23 4.79
C TRP A 454 23.46 -5.39 3.33
N THR A 455 24.43 -5.21 2.43
CA THR A 455 24.27 -5.36 0.98
C THR A 455 25.38 -6.25 0.45
N ASP A 456 25.05 -7.12 -0.52
CA ASP A 456 26.10 -7.81 -1.27
C ASP A 456 26.45 -7.00 -2.50
N HIS A 457 27.66 -6.46 -2.58
CA HIS A 457 28.12 -5.71 -3.75
C HIS A 457 28.25 -6.57 -5.02
N ALA A 458 28.08 -7.90 -4.91
CA ALA A 458 28.25 -8.86 -6.00
C ALA A 458 26.95 -9.54 -6.49
N VAL A 459 25.77 -9.18 -5.93
CA VAL A 459 24.52 -9.90 -6.22
C VAL A 459 23.54 -9.02 -7.00
N TRP A 460 23.29 -9.41 -8.24
CA TRP A 460 22.10 -9.00 -8.98
C TRP A 460 20.94 -9.90 -8.54
N CYS A 461 19.88 -9.30 -7.98
CA CYS A 461 18.69 -10.03 -7.55
C CYS A 461 17.63 -10.18 -8.64
N ASP A 462 18.02 -9.95 -9.90
CA ASP A 462 17.09 -9.96 -11.01
C ASP A 462 17.15 -11.32 -11.74
N MET A 463 16.19 -12.20 -11.42
CA MET A 463 15.92 -13.39 -12.23
C MET A 463 14.76 -13.19 -13.20
N ALA A 464 14.04 -12.06 -13.13
CA ALA A 464 12.83 -11.83 -13.91
C ALA A 464 13.04 -10.98 -15.18
N SER A 465 14.20 -10.32 -15.37
CA SER A 465 14.42 -9.46 -16.55
C SER A 465 15.16 -10.11 -17.73
N ARG A 466 15.56 -11.38 -17.65
CA ARG A 466 16.26 -12.04 -18.76
C ARG A 466 15.43 -12.13 -20.05
N ASP A 467 14.10 -12.10 -19.96
CA ASP A 467 13.22 -12.15 -21.14
C ASP A 467 12.86 -10.77 -21.71
N ALA A 468 13.18 -9.66 -21.02
CA ALA A 468 12.79 -8.32 -21.44
C ALA A 468 13.85 -7.60 -22.30
N ILE A 469 15.09 -8.12 -22.37
CA ILE A 469 16.20 -7.45 -23.07
C ILE A 469 16.41 -7.98 -24.50
N GLU A 470 15.87 -9.16 -24.87
CA GLU A 470 15.98 -9.68 -26.25
C GLU A 470 14.94 -9.14 -27.24
N SER A 471 13.97 -8.31 -26.80
CA SER A 471 12.95 -7.73 -27.69
C SER A 471 13.06 -6.21 -27.87
N SER A 472 14.29 -5.68 -28.01
CA SER A 472 14.50 -4.30 -28.46
C SER A 472 15.39 -4.30 -29.70
N PRO A 473 14.88 -3.97 -30.91
CA PRO A 473 15.71 -3.93 -32.09
C PRO A 473 16.60 -2.67 -32.00
N ALA A 474 17.88 -2.91 -31.78
CA ALA A 474 18.92 -1.90 -31.92
C ALA A 474 18.83 -1.27 -33.31
N ALA A 475 18.59 0.04 -33.33
CA ALA A 475 18.68 0.87 -34.53
C ALA A 475 20.14 0.90 -35.01
N SER A 476 20.44 0.15 -36.07
CA SER A 476 21.63 0.36 -36.91
C SER A 476 21.41 -0.21 -38.31
N GLY A 477 21.58 0.63 -39.34
CA GLY A 477 21.58 0.18 -40.74
C GLY A 477 20.93 1.17 -41.71
N GLY A 478 21.76 1.92 -42.45
CA GLY A 478 21.36 2.81 -43.54
C GLY A 478 20.81 2.08 -44.78
N PRO A 479 20.45 2.83 -45.84
CA PRO A 479 19.43 2.42 -46.79
C PRO A 479 19.99 1.46 -47.84
N GLN A 480 19.33 0.32 -48.01
CA GLN A 480 19.44 -0.48 -49.23
C GLN A 480 18.06 -0.57 -49.89
N SER A 481 17.96 0.09 -51.02
CA SER A 481 17.01 -0.18 -52.09
C SER A 481 17.01 -1.67 -52.43
N PHE A 482 15.86 -2.32 -52.55
CA PHE A 482 15.58 -3.25 -53.65
C PHE A 482 14.09 -3.66 -53.72
N ASP A 483 13.64 -3.64 -54.97
CA ASP A 483 12.39 -4.06 -55.62
C ASP A 483 11.39 -5.02 -54.94
N MET A 484 10.12 -4.65 -55.12
CA MET A 484 8.95 -5.54 -55.15
C MET A 484 9.05 -6.57 -56.29
N PRO A 485 8.46 -7.76 -56.11
CA PRO A 485 7.36 -8.06 -57.01
C PRO A 485 6.14 -8.72 -56.36
N SER A 486 4.99 -8.34 -56.93
CA SER A 486 3.68 -8.95 -56.87
C SER A 486 3.66 -10.46 -57.21
N ARG A 487 2.85 -11.26 -56.49
CA ARG A 487 1.75 -12.07 -57.05
C ARG A 487 1.01 -12.93 -56.01
N ALA A 488 -0.30 -12.71 -55.96
CA ALA A 488 -1.39 -13.70 -55.99
C ALA A 488 -1.32 -15.03 -55.18
N GLY A 489 -2.24 -15.14 -54.21
CA GLY A 489 -3.39 -16.05 -54.33
C GLY A 489 -3.27 -17.48 -53.81
N ARG A 490 -3.97 -17.74 -52.69
CA ARG A 490 -4.69 -18.97 -52.22
C ARG A 490 -4.67 -18.93 -50.68
N GLY A 491 -5.77 -18.93 -49.92
CA GLY A 491 -7.05 -19.59 -50.12
C GLY A 491 -7.00 -20.97 -49.48
N LEU A 492 -7.23 -21.07 -48.16
CA LEU A 492 -7.54 -22.32 -47.45
C LEU A 492 -8.23 -22.03 -46.11
N ASN A 493 -9.52 -22.37 -46.08
CA ASN A 493 -10.35 -22.55 -44.90
C ASN A 493 -9.86 -23.76 -44.10
N VAL A 494 -9.76 -23.64 -42.77
CA VAL A 494 -9.90 -24.80 -41.87
C VAL A 494 -10.79 -24.40 -40.70
N SER A 495 -11.97 -25.00 -40.71
CA SER A 495 -12.93 -25.12 -39.62
C SER A 495 -12.49 -26.19 -38.63
N THR A 496 -12.51 -25.89 -37.33
CA THR A 496 -12.52 -26.92 -36.29
C THR A 496 -13.56 -26.58 -35.24
N ASN A 497 -14.52 -27.51 -35.12
CA ASN A 497 -15.66 -27.50 -34.22
C ASN A 497 -15.23 -27.68 -32.76
N PHE A 498 -16.01 -27.04 -31.89
CA PHE A 498 -16.14 -27.29 -30.47
C PHE A 498 -16.73 -28.70 -30.24
N ASP A 499 -16.19 -29.43 -29.27
CA ASP A 499 -16.87 -30.55 -28.62
C ASP A 499 -17.03 -30.25 -27.13
N ILE A 500 -18.28 -30.30 -26.69
CA ILE A 500 -18.75 -30.09 -25.32
C ILE A 500 -19.01 -31.48 -24.75
N GLN A 501 -18.37 -31.83 -23.64
CA GLN A 501 -18.79 -32.99 -22.83
C GLN A 501 -19.52 -32.53 -21.57
N GLU A 502 -20.81 -32.87 -21.55
CA GLU A 502 -21.67 -32.93 -20.38
C GLU A 502 -21.15 -33.95 -19.36
N VAL A 503 -21.22 -33.63 -18.07
CA VAL A 503 -21.23 -34.63 -16.99
C VAL A 503 -22.43 -34.38 -16.08
N SER A 504 -23.23 -35.44 -15.95
CA SER A 504 -24.56 -35.48 -15.38
C SER A 504 -24.60 -35.46 -13.85
N PHE A 505 -25.70 -34.89 -13.34
CA PHE A 505 -26.20 -34.99 -11.96
C PHE A 505 -26.68 -36.40 -11.60
N LEU A 506 -26.62 -36.78 -10.30
CA LEU A 506 -27.68 -37.43 -9.49
C LEU A 506 -27.18 -37.76 -8.04
N PRO A 507 -28.04 -38.06 -7.03
CA PRO A 507 -28.17 -37.21 -5.83
C PRO A 507 -28.02 -37.91 -4.46
N GLY A 508 -27.91 -37.07 -3.41
CA GLY A 508 -28.56 -37.22 -2.10
C GLY A 508 -27.99 -38.21 -1.08
N PHE A 509 -27.59 -37.72 0.12
CA PHE A 509 -27.83 -38.39 1.41
C PHE A 509 -27.54 -37.41 2.59
N LEU A 510 -28.56 -37.14 3.40
CA LEU A 510 -28.45 -36.58 4.76
C LEU A 510 -28.34 -37.75 5.76
N PRO A 511 -27.68 -37.56 6.92
CA PRO A 511 -28.47 -37.51 8.15
C PRO A 511 -27.98 -36.50 9.22
N HIS A 512 -28.89 -36.23 10.16
CA HIS A 512 -28.82 -35.29 11.29
C HIS A 512 -28.23 -35.97 12.57
N PRO A 513 -28.17 -35.32 13.76
CA PRO A 513 -26.95 -35.08 14.52
C PRO A 513 -26.75 -36.01 15.74
N ALA A 514 -25.53 -36.13 16.25
CA ALA A 514 -25.27 -36.73 17.56
C ALA A 514 -24.20 -35.97 18.37
N ALA A 515 -24.47 -35.91 19.67
CA ALA A 515 -23.82 -35.15 20.72
C ALA A 515 -22.30 -35.36 20.84
N SER A 516 -21.58 -34.27 21.13
CA SER A 516 -20.17 -34.30 21.57
C SER A 516 -20.02 -33.63 22.93
N ARG A 517 -19.49 -34.41 23.87
CA ARG A 517 -19.15 -34.08 25.26
C ARG A 517 -18.13 -32.95 25.35
N ARG A 518 -18.28 -32.12 26.39
CA ARG A 518 -17.26 -31.19 26.87
C ARG A 518 -16.02 -31.96 27.33
N VAL A 519 -14.87 -31.68 26.72
CA VAL A 519 -13.54 -31.94 27.28
C VAL A 519 -12.74 -30.63 27.16
N GLY A 520 -12.03 -30.30 28.24
CA GLY A 520 -11.53 -28.97 28.55
C GLY A 520 -10.60 -28.35 27.51
N ARG A 521 -10.76 -27.04 27.33
CA ARG A 521 -9.82 -26.18 26.64
C ARG A 521 -8.58 -25.99 27.51
N ASN A 522 -7.53 -26.73 27.20
CA ASN A 522 -6.14 -26.27 27.36
C ASN A 522 -5.56 -26.17 25.95
N ALA A 523 -5.47 -24.94 25.44
CA ALA A 523 -4.63 -24.56 24.32
C ALA A 523 -4.19 -23.13 24.68
N ARG A 524 -2.98 -22.91 25.22
CA ARG A 524 -1.73 -22.80 24.43
C ARG A 524 -2.05 -22.23 23.05
N LEU A 525 -2.30 -20.93 23.06
CA LEU A 525 -2.17 -20.08 21.89
C LEU A 525 -0.67 -19.98 21.60
N CYS A 526 -0.28 -20.50 20.44
CA CYS A 526 0.81 -19.98 19.65
C CYS A 526 0.17 -18.98 18.67
#